data_AF-A0A4V1CJL8-F1
#
_entry.id   AF-A0A4V1CJL8-F1
#
_cell.length_a   1.000
_cell.length_b   1.000
_cell.length_c   1.000
_cell.angle_alpha   90.00
_cell.angle_beta   90.00
_cell.angle_gamma   90.00
#
_symmetry.space_group_name_H-M   'P 1'
#
loop_
_entity.id
_entity.type
_entity.pdbx_description
1 polymer ?
#
loop_
_entity_poly.entity_id
_entity_poly.type
_entity_poly.pdbx_seq_one_letter_code
_entity_poly.pdbx_strand_id
1 'polypeptide(L)'
;MHSIADDTRGGFDSFIGKEREQDGNTVVTLAQFDQQYELVYSSQPIRTVPPLVLRPRGSTALYDAIGRLITDVGAELAAVSEDERPCSVTVVVMTDGHENASKEWTNTAVRELIAQQEKDYQWDFVFLGSNIDAVDVGTDLGFARDKSMTYVSTTVGVTAAFDSVASYQDRKRAQILGAPPVAGFSEADRRRARGE
;
A
#
# COMPACT_ATOMS: atom_id res chain seq x y z
N MET A 1 -17.31 19.53 -8.51
CA MET A 1 -16.38 19.12 -7.45
C MET A 1 -15.85 17.76 -7.83
N HIS A 2 -14.62 17.66 -8.35
CA HIS A 2 -13.91 16.38 -8.39
C HIS A 2 -13.41 16.13 -6.97
N SER A 3 -13.86 15.02 -6.38
CA SER A 3 -13.43 14.62 -5.04
C SER A 3 -12.07 13.93 -5.15
N ILE A 4 -11.23 14.04 -4.13
CA ILE A 4 -10.02 13.20 -3.97
C ILE A 4 -10.33 11.70 -4.14
N ALA A 5 -11.57 11.30 -3.83
CA ALA A 5 -12.06 9.94 -4.05
C ALA A 5 -12.14 9.56 -5.53
N ASP A 6 -12.49 10.49 -6.42
CA ASP A 6 -12.54 10.23 -7.87
C ASP A 6 -11.13 10.17 -8.44
N ASP A 7 -10.23 11.04 -8.00
CA ASP A 7 -8.82 11.00 -8.39
C ASP A 7 -8.15 9.70 -7.92
N THR A 8 -8.41 9.30 -6.67
CA THR A 8 -7.92 8.02 -6.10
C THR A 8 -8.47 6.83 -6.86
N ARG A 9 -9.75 6.85 -7.24
CA ARG A 9 -10.33 5.80 -8.08
C ARG A 9 -9.61 5.71 -9.42
N GLY A 10 -9.39 6.84 -10.10
CA GLY A 10 -8.68 6.86 -11.37
C GLY A 10 -7.25 6.35 -11.28
N GLY A 11 -6.52 6.76 -10.22
CA GLY A 11 -5.17 6.28 -9.96
C GLY A 11 -5.11 4.79 -9.66
N PHE A 12 -6.04 4.28 -8.83
CA PHE A 12 -6.15 2.85 -8.53
C PHE A 12 -6.50 2.03 -9.76
N ASP A 13 -7.47 2.47 -10.56
CA ASP A 13 -7.89 1.75 -11.77
C ASP A 13 -6.75 1.69 -12.79
N SER A 14 -5.98 2.78 -12.93
CA SER A 14 -4.75 2.81 -13.75
C SER A 14 -3.69 1.84 -13.24
N PHE A 15 -3.44 1.83 -11.93
CA PHE A 15 -2.50 0.92 -11.29
C PHE A 15 -2.87 -0.55 -11.50
N ILE A 16 -4.12 -0.92 -11.22
CA ILE A 16 -4.63 -2.27 -11.46
C ILE A 16 -4.57 -2.62 -12.95
N GLY A 17 -4.83 -1.66 -13.83
CA GLY A 17 -4.65 -1.83 -15.28
C GLY A 17 -3.23 -2.25 -15.65
N LYS A 18 -2.22 -1.53 -15.14
CA LYS A 18 -0.80 -1.86 -15.38
C LYS A 18 -0.42 -3.21 -14.79
N GLU A 19 -0.81 -3.48 -13.55
CA GLU A 19 -0.51 -4.77 -12.89
C GLU A 19 -1.19 -5.97 -13.56
N ARG A 20 -2.29 -5.76 -14.32
CA ARG A 20 -2.93 -6.81 -15.14
C ARG A 20 -2.15 -7.17 -16.39
N GLU A 21 -1.36 -6.25 -16.90
CA GLU A 21 -0.50 -6.45 -18.08
C GLU A 21 0.79 -7.18 -17.71
N GLN A 22 1.14 -7.24 -16.42
CA GLN A 22 2.31 -7.96 -15.94
C GLN A 22 2.11 -9.47 -15.98
N ASP A 23 3.19 -10.19 -16.27
CA ASP A 23 3.23 -11.64 -16.24
C ASP A 23 3.15 -12.17 -14.80
N GLY A 24 2.47 -13.32 -14.64
CA GLY A 24 2.34 -14.04 -13.38
C GLY A 24 0.94 -13.99 -12.76
N ASN A 25 0.82 -14.69 -11.62
CA ASN A 25 -0.41 -14.74 -10.85
C ASN A 25 -0.34 -13.69 -9.73
N THR A 26 -1.12 -12.61 -9.90
CA THR A 26 -1.26 -11.57 -8.87
C THR A 26 -2.65 -11.65 -8.27
N VAL A 27 -2.71 -11.73 -6.93
CA VAL A 27 -3.94 -11.56 -6.16
C VAL A 27 -3.88 -10.24 -5.40
N VAL A 28 -5.04 -9.64 -5.18
CA VAL A 28 -5.18 -8.33 -4.53
C VAL A 28 -6.15 -8.48 -3.36
N THR A 29 -5.73 -7.97 -2.21
CA THR A 29 -6.59 -7.76 -1.05
C THR A 29 -6.79 -6.27 -0.88
N LEU A 30 -8.03 -5.82 -0.76
CA LEU A 30 -8.38 -4.43 -0.55
C LEU A 30 -9.16 -4.29 0.75
N ALA A 31 -8.59 -3.54 1.68
CA ALA A 31 -9.30 -3.05 2.84
C ALA A 31 -9.47 -1.52 2.74
N GLN A 32 -10.66 -1.05 3.08
CA GLN A 32 -10.94 0.35 3.32
C GLN A 32 -11.02 0.57 4.83
N PHE A 33 -10.66 1.77 5.27
CA PHE A 33 -10.75 2.10 6.68
C PHE A 33 -11.16 3.56 6.87
N ASP A 34 -11.93 3.77 7.94
CA ASP A 34 -12.20 5.06 8.54
C ASP A 34 -12.04 4.95 10.07
N GLN A 35 -13.12 5.09 10.84
CA GLN A 35 -13.21 4.58 12.21
C GLN A 35 -13.45 3.06 12.25
N GLN A 36 -13.92 2.49 11.15
CA GLN A 36 -14.24 1.09 10.96
C GLN A 36 -13.32 0.51 9.89
N TYR A 37 -12.92 -0.73 10.09
CA TYR A 37 -12.20 -1.51 9.10
C TYR A 37 -13.18 -2.32 8.25
N GLU A 38 -13.09 -2.17 6.93
CA GLU A 38 -13.92 -2.88 5.95
C GLU A 38 -13.02 -3.63 4.96
N LEU A 39 -12.98 -4.96 5.05
CA LEU A 39 -12.36 -5.80 4.04
C LEU A 39 -13.29 -5.92 2.83
N VAL A 40 -12.97 -5.25 1.73
CA VAL A 40 -13.80 -5.20 0.52
C VAL A 40 -13.73 -6.53 -0.23
N TYR A 41 -12.51 -7.04 -0.40
CA TYR A 41 -12.23 -8.36 -0.94
C TYR A 41 -10.85 -8.82 -0.48
N SER A 42 -10.68 -10.14 -0.38
CA SER A 42 -9.42 -10.78 -0.01
C SER A 42 -8.99 -11.77 -1.06
N SER A 43 -7.68 -11.82 -1.33
CA SER A 43 -7.04 -12.77 -2.25
C SER A 43 -7.73 -12.86 -3.63
N GLN A 44 -8.23 -11.72 -4.13
CA GLN A 44 -8.97 -11.65 -5.38
C GLN A 44 -8.01 -11.67 -6.58
N PRO A 45 -8.18 -12.53 -7.59
CA PRO A 45 -7.37 -12.50 -8.80
C PRO A 45 -7.44 -11.14 -9.48
N ILE A 46 -6.29 -10.56 -9.83
CA ILE A 46 -6.22 -9.17 -10.33
C ILE A 46 -7.09 -8.91 -11.57
N ARG A 47 -7.29 -9.94 -12.39
CA ARG A 47 -8.15 -9.92 -13.60
C ARG A 47 -9.62 -9.66 -13.29
N THR A 48 -10.04 -9.93 -12.06
CA THR A 48 -11.44 -9.83 -11.59
C THR A 48 -11.65 -8.72 -10.56
N VAL A 49 -10.60 -7.96 -10.23
CA VAL A 49 -10.68 -6.84 -9.30
C VAL A 49 -11.66 -5.78 -9.82
N PRO A 50 -12.71 -5.43 -9.05
CA PRO A 50 -13.65 -4.39 -9.47
C PRO A 50 -13.03 -2.99 -9.33
N PRO A 51 -13.59 -1.98 -10.02
CA PRO A 51 -13.22 -0.59 -9.82
C PRO A 51 -13.37 -0.16 -8.35
N LEU A 52 -12.52 0.77 -7.91
CA LEU A 52 -12.50 1.21 -6.52
C LEU A 52 -13.74 2.06 -6.18
N VAL A 53 -14.50 1.62 -5.17
CA VAL A 53 -15.63 2.37 -4.61
C VAL A 53 -15.22 2.91 -3.24
N LEU A 54 -14.72 4.15 -3.21
CA LEU A 54 -14.41 4.85 -1.96
C LEU A 54 -15.65 5.51 -1.36
N ARG A 55 -15.81 5.37 -0.05
CA ARG A 55 -16.79 6.10 0.76
C ARG A 55 -16.08 6.83 1.90
N PRO A 56 -15.36 7.94 1.62
CA PRO A 56 -14.61 8.66 2.65
C PRO A 56 -15.56 9.16 3.73
N ARG A 57 -15.26 8.83 4.99
CA ARG A 57 -16.07 9.17 6.16
C ARG A 57 -15.16 9.41 7.37
N GLY A 58 -15.52 10.37 8.22
CA GLY A 58 -15.10 10.43 9.62
C GLY A 58 -13.59 10.54 9.90
N SER A 59 -13.13 9.66 10.80
CA SER A 59 -11.83 9.65 11.46
C SER A 59 -10.88 8.61 10.85
N THR A 60 -9.64 8.54 11.31
CA THR A 60 -8.60 7.68 10.72
C THR A 60 -8.03 6.72 11.76
N ALA A 61 -8.46 5.45 11.72
CA ALA A 61 -7.91 4.34 12.53
C ALA A 61 -6.84 3.58 11.72
N LEU A 62 -5.75 4.27 11.43
CA LEU A 62 -4.61 3.80 10.64
C LEU A 62 -3.90 2.60 11.30
N TYR A 63 -3.63 2.66 12.60
CA TYR A 63 -2.92 1.58 13.30
C TYR A 63 -3.76 0.30 13.32
N ASP A 64 -5.05 0.42 13.63
CA ASP A 64 -5.95 -0.73 13.62
C ASP A 64 -6.08 -1.33 12.22
N ALA A 65 -6.18 -0.48 11.18
CA ALA A 65 -6.26 -0.94 9.80
C ALA A 65 -5.01 -1.69 9.34
N ILE A 66 -3.81 -1.16 9.62
CA ILE A 66 -2.55 -1.80 9.25
C ILE A 66 -2.38 -3.12 10.03
N GLY A 67 -2.57 -3.08 11.34
CA GLY A 67 -2.41 -4.26 12.20
C GLY A 67 -3.35 -5.40 11.81
N ARG A 68 -4.63 -5.09 11.57
CA ARG A 68 -5.63 -6.06 11.11
C ARG A 68 -5.29 -6.60 9.73
N LEU A 69 -5.00 -5.74 8.76
CA LEU A 69 -4.68 -6.16 7.39
C LEU A 69 -3.48 -7.13 7.35
N ILE A 70 -2.40 -6.79 8.05
CA ILE A 70 -1.20 -7.63 8.08
C ILE A 70 -1.50 -8.98 8.76
N THR A 71 -2.27 -8.96 9.86
CA THR A 71 -2.61 -10.18 10.59
C THR A 71 -3.53 -11.09 9.76
N ASP A 72 -4.54 -10.52 9.11
CA ASP A 72 -5.50 -11.25 8.27
C ASP A 72 -4.79 -11.88 7.07
N VAL A 73 -4.02 -11.08 6.32
CA VAL A 73 -3.24 -11.57 5.17
C VAL A 73 -2.20 -12.60 5.62
N GLY A 74 -1.54 -12.38 6.76
CA GLY A 74 -0.56 -13.32 7.30
C GLY A 74 -1.19 -14.67 7.65
N ALA A 75 -2.39 -14.66 8.25
CA ALA A 75 -3.13 -15.86 8.57
C ALA A 75 -3.61 -16.61 7.31
N GLU A 76 -4.09 -15.88 6.30
CA GLU A 76 -4.45 -16.48 5.01
C GLU A 76 -3.25 -17.15 4.34
N LEU A 77 -2.12 -16.45 4.25
CA LEU A 77 -0.90 -17.00 3.63
C LEU A 77 -0.33 -18.19 4.41
N ALA A 78 -0.46 -18.20 5.74
CA ALA A 78 -0.07 -19.34 6.55
C ALA A 78 -0.94 -20.58 6.29
N ALA A 79 -2.22 -20.39 5.95
CA ALA A 79 -3.16 -21.47 5.64
C ALA A 79 -3.00 -22.05 4.22
N VAL A 80 -2.33 -21.31 3.32
CA VAL A 80 -2.00 -21.75 1.95
C VAL A 80 -0.74 -22.63 1.97
N SER A 81 -0.71 -23.64 1.10
CA SER A 81 0.45 -24.52 0.95
C SER A 81 1.67 -23.76 0.40
N GLU A 82 2.87 -24.20 0.74
CA GLU A 82 4.11 -23.46 0.41
C GLU A 82 4.30 -23.24 -1.10
N ASP A 83 3.83 -24.16 -1.93
CA ASP A 83 3.88 -24.09 -3.39
C ASP A 83 2.87 -23.11 -4.01
N GLU A 84 1.80 -22.79 -3.27
CA GLU A 84 0.78 -21.83 -3.69
C GLU A 84 0.97 -20.43 -3.07
N ARG A 85 1.94 -20.28 -2.15
CA ARG A 85 2.26 -18.99 -1.53
C ARG A 85 2.86 -18.02 -2.56
N PRO A 86 2.51 -16.72 -2.46
CA PRO A 86 3.06 -15.71 -3.34
C PRO A 86 4.57 -15.56 -3.08
N CYS A 87 5.36 -15.50 -4.15
CA CYS A 87 6.80 -15.25 -4.07
C CYS A 87 7.14 -13.86 -3.52
N SER A 88 6.19 -12.93 -3.55
CA SER A 88 6.36 -11.54 -3.12
C SER A 88 5.04 -10.98 -2.61
N VAL A 89 5.09 -10.36 -1.43
CA VAL A 89 3.97 -9.60 -0.86
C VAL A 89 4.36 -8.13 -0.80
N THR A 90 3.50 -7.26 -1.31
CA THR A 90 3.65 -5.80 -1.20
C THR A 90 2.37 -5.23 -0.58
N VAL A 91 2.51 -4.57 0.56
CA VAL A 91 1.42 -3.88 1.27
C VAL A 91 1.56 -2.38 0.98
N VAL A 92 0.53 -1.81 0.36
CA VAL A 92 0.46 -0.38 0.07
C VAL A 92 -0.57 0.25 0.99
N VAL A 93 -0.13 1.19 1.81
CA VAL A 93 -0.98 1.97 2.70
C VAL A 93 -1.12 3.37 2.13
N MET A 94 -2.35 3.81 1.88
CA MET A 94 -2.66 5.13 1.36
C MET A 94 -3.61 5.83 2.32
N THR A 95 -3.27 7.06 2.72
CA THR A 95 -4.10 7.87 3.63
C THR A 95 -3.98 9.36 3.31
N ASP A 96 -5.05 10.11 3.51
CA ASP A 96 -5.09 11.58 3.47
C ASP A 96 -5.14 12.21 4.88
N GLY A 97 -5.25 11.38 5.92
CA GLY A 97 -5.36 11.79 7.31
C GLY A 97 -4.27 11.21 8.21
N HIS A 98 -4.10 11.82 9.38
CA HIS A 98 -3.27 11.29 10.46
C HIS A 98 -4.10 10.39 11.37
N GLU A 99 -3.44 9.41 11.98
CA GLU A 99 -4.03 8.58 13.03
C GLU A 99 -4.72 9.41 14.12
N ASN A 100 -5.96 9.07 14.45
CA ASN A 100 -6.74 9.74 15.50
C ASN A 100 -7.87 8.89 16.11
N ALA A 101 -8.02 7.61 15.75
CA ALA A 101 -9.18 6.80 16.12
C ALA A 101 -8.90 5.33 16.47
N SER A 102 -7.67 4.85 16.31
CA SER A 102 -7.27 3.47 16.62
C SER A 102 -7.38 3.18 18.11
N LYS A 103 -7.77 1.95 18.44
CA LYS A 103 -8.02 1.49 19.82
C LYS A 103 -7.39 0.14 20.15
N GLU A 104 -7.15 -0.70 19.16
CA GLU A 104 -6.67 -2.07 19.36
C GLU A 104 -5.16 -2.18 19.17
N TRP A 105 -4.63 -1.44 18.20
CA TRP A 105 -3.22 -1.43 17.84
C TRP A 105 -2.55 -0.14 18.25
N THR A 106 -1.35 -0.28 18.79
CA THR A 106 -0.48 0.85 19.11
C THR A 106 0.54 1.05 18.00
N ASN A 107 1.08 2.27 17.90
CA ASN A 107 2.19 2.60 17.01
C ASN A 107 3.34 1.58 17.12
N THR A 108 3.76 1.28 18.36
CA THR A 108 4.84 0.33 18.62
C THR A 108 4.51 -1.07 18.13
N ALA A 109 3.29 -1.56 18.37
CA ALA A 109 2.87 -2.88 17.93
C ALA A 109 2.84 -2.99 16.39
N VAL A 110 2.36 -1.95 15.69
CA VAL A 110 2.37 -1.91 14.23
C VAL A 110 3.80 -1.91 13.69
N ARG A 111 4.68 -1.12 14.30
CA ARG A 111 6.10 -1.05 13.91
C ARG A 111 6.82 -2.38 14.08
N GLU A 112 6.60 -3.06 15.20
CA GLU A 112 7.16 -4.39 15.45
C GLU A 112 6.62 -5.41 14.45
N LEU A 113 5.33 -5.34 14.14
CA LEU A 113 4.68 -6.22 13.16
C LEU A 113 5.26 -6.03 11.76
N ILE A 114 5.40 -4.79 11.29
CA ILE A 114 6.02 -4.48 10.00
C ILE A 114 7.45 -5.03 9.95
N ALA A 115 8.26 -4.74 10.97
CA ALA A 115 9.65 -5.20 11.03
C ALA A 115 9.76 -6.73 11.02
N GLN A 116 8.85 -7.42 11.69
CA GLN A 116 8.79 -8.88 11.69
C GLN A 116 8.46 -9.41 10.29
N GLN A 117 7.45 -8.86 9.62
CA GLN A 117 7.05 -9.32 8.29
C GLN A 117 8.11 -9.04 7.21
N GLU A 118 8.79 -7.89 7.28
CA GLU A 118 9.92 -7.59 6.39
C GLU A 118 11.07 -8.59 6.61
N LYS A 119 11.39 -8.90 7.87
CA LYS A 119 12.53 -9.76 8.22
C LYS A 119 12.28 -11.24 7.92
N ASP A 120 11.14 -11.76 8.36
CA ASP A 120 10.87 -13.20 8.37
C ASP A 120 10.27 -13.67 7.03
N TYR A 121 9.52 -12.81 6.35
CA TYR A 121 8.77 -13.16 5.13
C TYR A 121 9.09 -12.27 3.92
N GLN A 122 10.01 -11.30 4.07
CA GLN A 122 10.42 -10.41 2.98
C GLN A 122 9.23 -9.64 2.36
N TRP A 123 8.25 -9.29 3.19
CA TRP A 123 7.17 -8.41 2.77
C TRP A 123 7.72 -7.01 2.50
N ASP A 124 7.11 -6.30 1.57
CA ASP A 124 7.42 -4.90 1.31
C ASP A 124 6.27 -4.00 1.74
N PHE A 125 6.62 -2.92 2.42
CA PHE A 125 5.66 -1.95 2.91
C PHE A 125 5.90 -0.60 2.24
N VAL A 126 4.84 -0.06 1.65
CA VAL A 126 4.84 1.21 0.94
C VAL A 126 3.81 2.13 1.57
N PHE A 127 4.21 3.36 1.89
CA PHE A 127 3.35 4.35 2.52
C PHE A 127 3.15 5.57 1.63
N LEU A 128 1.90 5.89 1.30
CA LEU A 128 1.49 7.02 0.49
C LEU A 128 0.62 7.97 1.32
N GLY A 129 1.10 9.19 1.54
CA GLY A 129 0.38 10.21 2.29
C GLY A 129 -0.08 11.38 1.42
N SER A 130 -1.37 11.71 1.44
CA SER A 130 -1.91 12.87 0.72
C SER A 130 -1.76 14.15 1.53
N ASN A 131 -1.01 15.13 1.03
CA ASN A 131 -0.77 16.42 1.71
C ASN A 131 -0.27 16.31 3.16
N ILE A 132 0.25 15.16 3.57
CA ILE A 132 0.84 14.91 4.88
C ILE A 132 2.33 14.58 4.72
N ASP A 133 3.12 14.77 5.77
CA ASP A 133 4.51 14.29 5.76
C ASP A 133 4.53 12.76 5.88
N ALA A 134 4.42 12.11 4.73
CA ALA A 134 4.35 10.66 4.63
C ALA A 134 5.68 10.01 5.03
N VAL A 135 6.79 10.74 4.90
CA VAL A 135 8.10 10.24 5.30
C VAL A 135 8.19 10.20 6.82
N ASP A 136 7.80 11.27 7.50
CA ASP A 136 7.85 11.31 8.96
C ASP A 136 6.83 10.35 9.58
N VAL A 137 5.58 10.37 9.12
CA VAL A 137 4.52 9.45 9.60
C VAL A 137 4.85 8.00 9.28
N GLY A 138 5.33 7.72 8.07
CA GLY A 138 5.75 6.38 7.65
C GLY A 138 6.93 5.88 8.49
N THR A 139 7.95 6.72 8.71
CA THR A 139 9.12 6.33 9.50
C THR A 139 8.76 6.05 10.96
N ASP A 140 7.86 6.85 11.53
CA ASP A 140 7.36 6.64 12.90
C ASP A 140 6.65 5.27 13.04
N LEU A 141 5.87 4.91 12.02
CA LEU A 141 5.19 3.62 11.90
C LEU A 141 6.11 2.43 11.55
N GLY A 142 7.38 2.68 11.19
CA GLY A 142 8.33 1.64 10.82
C GLY A 142 8.46 1.38 9.31
N PHE A 143 7.82 2.17 8.46
CA PHE A 143 8.04 2.12 7.01
C PHE A 143 9.40 2.71 6.64
N ALA A 144 10.05 2.15 5.63
CA ALA A 144 11.29 2.69 5.13
C ALA A 144 11.08 4.09 4.50
N ARG A 145 12.00 5.02 4.78
CA ARG A 145 11.96 6.39 4.27
C ARG A 145 11.93 6.45 2.75
N ASP A 146 12.65 5.55 2.09
CA ASP A 146 12.66 5.43 0.64
C ASP A 146 11.39 4.77 0.08
N LYS A 147 10.61 4.06 0.88
CA LYS A 147 9.29 3.51 0.49
C LYS A 147 8.11 4.35 0.97
N SER A 148 8.39 5.57 1.45
CA SER A 148 7.38 6.53 1.90
C SER A 148 7.35 7.76 0.99
N MET A 149 6.14 8.15 0.56
CA MET A 149 5.93 9.22 -0.42
C MET A 149 4.75 10.12 -0.07
N THR A 150 5.01 11.42 0.01
CA THR A 150 3.97 12.45 0.04
C THR A 150 3.54 12.75 -1.39
N TYR A 151 2.23 12.74 -1.64
CA TYR A 151 1.64 13.16 -2.90
C TYR A 151 0.64 14.29 -2.67
N VAL A 152 0.42 15.13 -3.68
CA VAL A 152 -0.65 16.13 -3.66
C VAL A 152 -1.98 15.50 -4.07
N SER A 153 -3.07 15.91 -3.41
CA SER A 153 -4.44 15.43 -3.69
C SER A 153 -5.02 15.95 -5.01
N THR A 154 -4.25 15.85 -6.09
CA THR A 154 -4.66 16.17 -7.46
C THR A 154 -4.58 14.91 -8.30
N THR A 155 -5.32 14.87 -9.42
CA THR A 155 -5.23 13.79 -10.40
C THR A 155 -3.78 13.47 -10.79
N VAL A 156 -2.94 14.50 -10.96
CA VAL A 156 -1.52 14.35 -11.30
C VAL A 156 -0.73 13.70 -10.17
N GLY A 157 -0.88 14.19 -8.94
CA GLY A 157 -0.15 13.67 -7.78
C GLY A 157 -0.53 12.23 -7.44
N VAL A 158 -1.83 11.94 -7.46
CA VAL A 158 -2.36 10.58 -7.24
C VAL A 158 -1.85 9.61 -8.31
N THR A 159 -1.96 9.99 -9.59
CA THR A 159 -1.47 9.14 -10.69
C THR A 159 0.03 8.91 -10.57
N ALA A 160 0.81 9.95 -10.28
CA ALA A 160 2.26 9.83 -10.10
C ALA A 160 2.64 8.93 -8.90
N ALA A 161 1.87 8.97 -7.81
CA ALA A 161 2.09 8.10 -6.66
C ALA A 161 1.88 6.62 -7.04
N PHE A 162 0.73 6.31 -7.65
CA PHE A 162 0.43 4.95 -8.12
C PHE A 162 1.41 4.45 -9.20
N ASP A 163 1.82 5.33 -10.12
CA ASP A 163 2.82 5.02 -11.15
C ASP A 163 4.18 4.68 -10.54
N SER A 164 4.54 5.35 -9.44
CA SER A 164 5.77 5.08 -8.71
C SER A 164 5.71 3.74 -7.99
N VAL A 165 4.54 3.36 -7.45
CA VAL A 165 4.32 2.02 -6.88
C VAL A 165 4.43 0.93 -7.94
N ALA A 166 3.75 1.09 -9.09
CA ALA A 166 3.86 0.15 -10.20
C ALA A 166 5.32 0.00 -10.67
N SER A 167 6.02 1.13 -10.85
CA SER A 167 7.44 1.11 -11.25
C SER A 167 8.33 0.41 -10.21
N TYR A 168 8.02 0.54 -8.93
CA TYR A 168 8.72 -0.16 -7.86
C TYR A 168 8.44 -1.66 -7.89
N GLN A 169 7.17 -2.07 -8.07
CA GLN A 169 6.78 -3.47 -8.21
C GLN A 169 7.40 -4.13 -9.44
N ASP A 170 7.45 -3.44 -10.58
CA ASP A 170 8.10 -3.92 -11.79
C ASP A 170 9.59 -4.20 -11.56
N ARG A 171 10.30 -3.28 -10.89
CA ARG A 171 11.71 -3.49 -10.52
C ARG A 171 11.88 -4.67 -9.57
N LYS A 172 10.94 -4.87 -8.64
CA LYS A 172 10.93 -6.01 -7.70
C LYS A 172 10.68 -7.33 -8.43
N ARG A 173 9.73 -7.38 -9.36
CA ARG A 173 9.45 -8.57 -10.19
C ARG A 173 10.65 -8.94 -11.07
N ALA A 174 11.34 -7.93 -11.61
CA ALA A 174 12.54 -8.12 -12.43
C ALA A 174 13.79 -8.47 -11.60
N GLN A 175 13.71 -8.45 -10.27
CA GLN A 175 14.85 -8.73 -9.41
C GLN A 175 15.21 -10.21 -9.46
N ILE A 176 16.49 -10.48 -9.73
CA ILE A 176 17.05 -11.83 -9.67
C ILE A 176 17.29 -12.20 -8.20
N LEU A 177 16.97 -13.44 -7.84
CA LEU A 177 17.22 -13.98 -6.50
C LEU A 177 18.68 -13.71 -6.07
N GLY A 178 18.86 -13.01 -4.94
CA GLY A 178 20.18 -12.67 -4.38
C GLY A 178 20.75 -11.31 -4.78
N ALA A 179 20.05 -10.52 -5.61
CA ALA A 179 20.39 -9.13 -5.86
C ALA A 179 20.12 -8.22 -4.63
N PRO A 180 20.83 -7.08 -4.48
CA PRO A 180 20.56 -6.14 -3.40
C PRO A 180 19.12 -5.61 -3.46
N PRO A 181 18.49 -5.25 -2.32
CA PRO A 181 17.11 -4.77 -2.27
C PRO A 181 16.84 -3.67 -3.29
N VAL A 182 15.69 -3.74 -3.97
CA VAL A 182 15.28 -2.73 -4.94
C VAL A 182 15.14 -1.39 -4.23
N ALA A 183 15.82 -0.38 -4.75
CA ALA A 183 15.68 0.98 -4.26
C ALA A 183 14.22 1.44 -4.35
N GLY A 184 13.74 2.08 -3.27
CA GLY A 184 12.40 2.66 -3.22
C GLY A 184 12.22 3.83 -4.19
N PHE A 185 11.48 4.83 -3.76
CA PHE A 185 11.15 6.01 -4.55
C PHE A 185 12.33 6.96 -4.71
N SER A 186 12.61 7.33 -5.95
CA SER A 186 13.60 8.34 -6.28
C SER A 186 13.12 9.75 -5.90
N GLU A 187 14.03 10.72 -5.86
CA GLU A 187 13.62 12.13 -5.71
C GLU A 187 12.78 12.63 -6.89
N ALA A 188 12.95 12.06 -8.08
CA ALA A 188 12.12 12.39 -9.23
C ALA A 188 10.68 11.88 -9.04
N ASP A 189 10.52 10.68 -8.47
CA ASP A 189 9.20 10.13 -8.13
C ASP A 189 8.48 11.01 -7.10
N ARG A 190 9.20 11.41 -6.04
CA ARG A 190 8.63 12.30 -5.00
C ARG A 190 8.25 13.68 -5.56
N ARG A 191 9.06 14.26 -6.46
CA ARG A 191 8.75 15.54 -7.12
C ARG A 191 7.49 15.44 -7.98
N ARG A 192 7.41 14.42 -8.84
CA ARG A 192 6.21 14.17 -9.67
C ARG A 192 4.95 14.00 -8.83
N ALA A 193 5.04 13.25 -7.73
CA ALA A 193 3.92 13.06 -6.81
C ALA A 193 3.49 14.35 -6.10
N ARG A 194 4.39 15.32 -5.93
CA ARG A 194 4.11 16.66 -5.40
C ARG A 194 3.63 17.65 -6.46
N GLY A 195 3.64 17.27 -7.74
CA GLY A 195 3.31 18.16 -8.85
C GLY A 195 4.42 19.16 -9.19
N GLU A 196 5.67 18.84 -8.84
CA GLU A 196 6.88 19.65 -9.11
C GLU A 196 7.60 19.23 -10.40
#